data_AF-A0A1I1Q8Z2-F1
#
_entry.id   AF-A0A1I1Q8Z2-F1
#
_cell.length_a   1.000
_cell.length_b   1.000
_cell.length_c   1.000
_cell.angle_alpha   90.00
_cell.angle_beta   90.00
_cell.angle_gamma   90.00
#
_symmetry.space_group_name_H-M   'P 1'
#
loop_
_entity.id
_entity.type
_entity.pdbx_description
1 polymer ?
#
loop_
_entity_poly.entity_id
_entity_poly.type
_entity_poly.pdbx_seq_one_letter_code
_entity_poly.pdbx_strand_id
1 'polypeptide(L)'
;MTSPELPGPAADESAPRLPDLISRYADLCHREMADGHWVASPLGAWLLLAIAAPAAPPGSALQARIGDVLGLPVPEAVRLAGDLVSSRHDVVRAASAAWADLDATTAALVEWGGALPAGTTFDTRVPTQEEADA
;
A
#
# COMPACT_ATOMS: atom_id res chain seq x y z
N MET A 1 -50.17 12.46 -3.71
CA MET A 1 -49.16 13.12 -2.84
C MET A 1 -47.94 12.23 -2.82
N THR A 2 -46.99 12.50 -3.71
CA THR A 2 -45.74 11.74 -3.84
C THR A 2 -44.70 12.48 -3.01
N SER A 3 -44.19 11.86 -1.96
CA SER A 3 -43.10 12.42 -1.16
C SER A 3 -41.87 12.60 -2.04
N PRO A 4 -41.15 13.74 -1.97
CA PRO A 4 -39.88 13.89 -2.64
C PRO A 4 -38.82 13.07 -1.89
N GLU A 5 -38.17 12.16 -2.62
CA GLU A 5 -36.98 11.45 -2.21
C GLU A 5 -35.87 12.48 -1.98
N LEU A 6 -35.34 12.53 -0.75
CA LEU A 6 -34.22 13.42 -0.42
C LEU A 6 -32.95 12.89 -1.12
N PRO A 7 -32.18 13.74 -1.82
CA PRO A 7 -30.91 13.32 -2.38
C PRO A 7 -29.99 12.85 -1.25
N GLY A 8 -29.47 11.62 -1.37
CA GLY A 8 -28.45 11.08 -0.48
C GLY A 8 -27.21 11.98 -0.47
N PRO A 9 -26.37 11.90 0.59
CA PRO A 9 -25.19 12.75 0.70
C PRO A 9 -24.31 12.57 -0.54
N ALA A 10 -24.06 13.67 -1.24
CA ALA A 10 -23.10 13.71 -2.33
C ALA A 10 -21.76 13.18 -1.80
N ALA A 11 -21.28 12.09 -2.38
CA ALA A 11 -19.91 11.66 -2.14
C ALA A 11 -19.00 12.84 -2.48
N ASP A 12 -18.06 13.16 -1.60
CA ASP A 12 -17.10 14.24 -1.79
C ASP A 12 -16.29 13.99 -3.07
N GLU A 13 -16.67 14.66 -4.16
CA GLU A 13 -16.01 14.57 -5.48
C GLU A 13 -14.56 15.09 -5.46
N SER A 14 -14.09 15.62 -4.33
CA SER A 14 -12.76 16.22 -4.17
C SER A 14 -11.69 15.23 -3.69
N ALA A 15 -12.09 14.04 -3.21
CA ALA A 15 -11.13 13.05 -2.73
C ALA A 15 -10.35 12.44 -3.91
N PRO A 16 -9.00 12.33 -3.83
CA PRO A 16 -8.21 11.77 -4.90
C PRO A 16 -8.59 10.31 -5.13
N ARG A 17 -8.88 9.96 -6.38
CA ARG A 17 -9.21 8.57 -6.72
C ARG A 17 -7.93 7.75 -6.78
N LEU A 18 -8.02 6.49 -6.38
CA LEU A 18 -6.89 5.57 -6.41
C LEU A 18 -6.15 5.54 -7.77
N PRO A 19 -6.83 5.48 -8.94
CA PRO A 19 -6.12 5.53 -10.22
C PRO A 19 -5.26 6.79 -10.39
N ASP A 20 -5.75 7.94 -9.93
CA ASP A 20 -5.05 9.22 -10.04
C ASP A 20 -3.79 9.24 -9.14
N LEU A 21 -3.89 8.64 -7.94
CA LEU A 21 -2.77 8.45 -7.02
C LEU A 21 -1.68 7.54 -7.61
N ILE A 22 -2.09 6.40 -8.19
CA ILE A 22 -1.16 5.45 -8.82
C ILE A 22 -0.51 6.06 -10.07
N SER A 23 -1.25 6.82 -10.88
CA SER A 23 -0.69 7.55 -12.03
C SER A 23 0.38 8.56 -11.59
N ARG A 24 0.11 9.35 -10.55
CA ARG A 24 1.11 10.28 -9.99
C ARG A 24 2.35 9.56 -9.47
N TYR A 25 2.18 8.43 -8.79
CA TYR A 25 3.30 7.62 -8.31
C TYR A 25 4.07 6.99 -9.48
N ALA A 26 3.38 6.55 -10.53
CA ALA A 26 4.00 6.06 -11.75
C ALA A 26 4.91 7.14 -12.37
N ASP A 27 4.44 8.38 -12.49
CA ASP A 27 5.26 9.48 -13.02
C ASP A 27 6.50 9.76 -12.16
N LEU A 28 6.41 9.56 -10.84
CA LEU A 28 7.58 9.63 -9.95
C LEU A 28 8.55 8.47 -10.24
N CYS A 29 8.06 7.23 -10.31
CA CYS A 29 8.90 6.07 -10.63
C CYS A 29 9.58 6.20 -11.99
N HIS A 30 8.84 6.59 -13.04
CA HIS A 30 9.36 6.67 -14.40
C HIS A 30 10.49 7.70 -14.53
N ARG A 31 10.42 8.82 -13.79
CA ARG A 31 11.47 9.85 -13.79
C ARG A 31 12.80 9.37 -13.25
N GLU A 32 12.79 8.39 -12.35
CA GLU A 32 14.00 7.89 -11.69
C GLU A 32 14.63 6.70 -12.44
N MET A 33 13.96 6.15 -13.46
CA MET A 33 14.50 5.03 -14.22
C MET A 33 15.45 5.51 -15.33
N ALA A 34 16.64 4.90 -15.37
CA ALA A 34 17.67 5.19 -16.36
C ALA A 34 17.25 4.79 -17.78
N ASP A 35 17.99 5.29 -18.77
CA ASP A 35 17.77 4.97 -20.19
C ASP A 35 17.79 3.46 -20.44
N GLY A 36 16.74 2.93 -21.04
CA GLY A 36 16.61 1.51 -21.39
C GLY A 36 15.17 1.00 -21.40
N HIS A 37 15.00 -0.29 -21.71
CA HIS A 37 13.71 -0.96 -21.59
C HIS A 37 13.55 -1.52 -20.18
N TRP A 38 12.53 -1.05 -19.48
CA TRP A 38 12.20 -1.54 -18.14
C TRP A 38 10.71 -1.84 -18.05
N VAL A 39 10.39 -2.83 -17.22
CA VAL A 39 9.01 -3.17 -16.85
C VAL A 39 8.95 -3.10 -15.33
N ALA A 40 8.09 -2.25 -14.82
CA ALA A 40 7.82 -2.15 -13.39
C ALA A 40 6.32 -2.01 -13.15
N SER A 41 5.89 -2.34 -11.94
CA SER A 41 4.53 -2.13 -11.49
C SER A 41 4.50 -0.96 -10.50
N PRO A 42 4.17 0.26 -10.94
CA PRO A 42 3.95 1.39 -10.04
C PRO A 42 2.91 1.08 -8.97
N LEU A 43 1.88 0.30 -9.31
CA LEU A 43 0.89 -0.17 -8.34
C LEU A 43 1.54 -1.05 -7.27
N GLY A 44 2.35 -2.03 -7.65
CA GLY A 44 3.04 -2.91 -6.70
C GLY A 44 4.00 -2.15 -5.79
N ALA A 45 4.78 -1.22 -6.36
CA ALA A 45 5.69 -0.38 -5.59
C ALA A 45 4.94 0.59 -4.64
N TRP A 46 3.82 1.17 -5.07
CA TRP A 46 2.97 2.00 -4.22
C TRP A 46 2.36 1.19 -3.06
N LEU A 47 1.89 -0.03 -3.33
CA LEU A 47 1.35 -0.95 -2.31
C LEU A 47 2.41 -1.28 -1.25
N LEU A 48 3.63 -1.64 -1.68
CA LEU A 48 4.73 -1.95 -0.75
C LEU A 48 5.07 -0.76 0.14
N LEU A 49 5.15 0.44 -0.45
CA LEU A 49 5.43 1.66 0.32
C LEU A 49 4.30 1.96 1.32
N ALA A 50 3.04 1.84 0.91
CA ALA A 50 1.89 2.06 1.78
C ALA A 50 1.85 1.06 2.96
N ILE A 51 2.15 -0.21 2.71
CA ILE A 51 2.19 -1.26 3.74
C ILE A 51 3.36 -1.05 4.72
N ALA A 52 4.52 -0.60 4.23
CA ALA A 52 5.69 -0.32 5.05
C ALA A 52 5.61 1.04 5.79
N ALA A 53 4.77 1.96 5.32
CA ALA A 53 4.69 3.34 5.82
C ALA A 53 4.52 3.48 7.35
N PRO A 54 3.76 2.62 8.06
CA PRO A 54 3.63 2.70 9.51
C PRO A 54 4.93 2.47 10.29
N ALA A 55 5.97 1.90 9.67
CA ALA A 55 7.29 1.78 10.29
C ALA A 55 7.99 3.14 10.48
N ALA A 56 7.55 4.19 9.77
CA ALA A 56 8.05 5.54 9.99
C ALA A 56 7.48 6.11 11.31
N PRO A 57 8.32 6.72 12.18
CA PRO A 57 7.83 7.25 13.46
C PRO A 57 6.71 8.28 13.27
N PRO A 58 5.63 8.23 14.07
CA PRO A 58 4.53 9.19 13.99
C PRO A 58 4.99 10.64 14.11
N GLY A 59 4.52 11.51 13.23
CA GLY A 59 4.87 12.93 13.19
C GLY A 59 6.28 13.23 12.66
N SER A 60 7.04 12.22 12.23
CA SER A 60 8.38 12.42 11.68
C SER A 60 8.34 13.04 10.28
N ALA A 61 9.43 13.72 9.92
CA ALA A 61 9.64 14.21 8.55
C ALA A 61 9.64 13.07 7.52
N LEU A 62 10.06 11.86 7.92
CA LEU A 62 9.98 10.68 7.06
C LEU A 62 8.53 10.29 6.78
N GLN A 63 7.68 10.22 7.81
CA GLN A 63 6.25 9.93 7.63
C GLN A 63 5.56 10.96 6.73
N ALA A 64 5.87 12.26 6.92
CA ALA A 64 5.36 13.33 6.05
C ALA A 64 5.78 13.13 4.59
N ARG A 65 7.08 12.88 4.34
CA ARG A 65 7.59 12.60 2.98
C ARG A 65 6.96 11.37 2.35
N ILE A 66 6.71 10.31 3.13
CA ILE A 66 6.03 9.11 2.63
C ILE A 66 4.59 9.46 2.21
N GLY A 67 3.86 10.23 3.02
CA GLY A 67 2.52 10.71 2.66
C GLY A 67 2.52 11.55 1.38
N ASP A 68 3.48 12.46 1.23
CA ASP A 68 3.63 13.27 0.02
C ASP A 68 3.86 12.41 -1.23
N VAL A 69 4.71 11.38 -1.13
CA VAL A 69 5.00 10.45 -2.22
C VAL A 69 3.76 9.62 -2.56
N LEU A 70 3.07 9.08 -1.55
CA LEU A 70 1.84 8.29 -1.74
C LEU A 70 0.69 9.14 -2.28
N GLY A 71 0.70 10.45 -2.00
CA GLY A 71 -0.32 11.43 -2.42
C GLY A 71 -1.47 11.60 -1.44
N LEU A 72 -1.36 11.02 -0.25
CA LEU A 72 -2.37 11.05 0.80
C LEU A 72 -1.74 10.74 2.17
N PRO A 73 -2.44 11.01 3.29
CA PRO A 73 -1.97 10.65 4.62
C PRO A 73 -1.72 9.13 4.76
N VAL A 74 -0.67 8.76 5.49
CA VAL A 74 -0.26 7.35 5.70
C VAL A 74 -1.41 6.44 6.17
N PRO A 75 -2.25 6.81 7.15
CA PRO A 75 -3.34 5.92 7.60
C PRO A 75 -4.34 5.58 6.49
N GLU A 76 -4.61 6.54 5.60
CA GLU A 76 -5.55 6.34 4.49
C GLU A 76 -4.90 5.50 3.37
N ALA A 77 -3.59 5.64 3.14
CA ALA A 77 -2.86 4.82 2.19
C ALA A 77 -2.80 3.35 2.62
N VAL A 78 -2.54 3.09 3.90
CA VAL A 78 -2.56 1.75 4.49
C VAL A 78 -3.94 1.12 4.31
N ARG A 79 -5.02 1.88 4.57
CA ARG A 79 -6.39 1.41 4.38
C ARG A 79 -6.65 1.02 2.93
N LEU A 80 -6.35 1.89 1.97
CA LEU A 80 -6.54 1.61 0.54
C LEU A 80 -5.71 0.42 0.05
N ALA A 81 -4.45 0.30 0.51
CA ALA A 81 -3.61 -0.83 0.19
C ALA A 81 -4.19 -2.15 0.75
N GLY A 82 -4.71 -2.12 1.97
CA GLY A 82 -5.38 -3.27 2.58
C GLY A 82 -6.64 -3.68 1.84
N ASP A 83 -7.47 -2.71 1.42
CA ASP A 83 -8.67 -2.96 0.61
C ASP A 83 -8.30 -3.64 -0.72
N LEU A 84 -7.24 -3.17 -1.39
CA LEU A 84 -6.77 -3.74 -2.66
C LEU A 84 -6.26 -5.17 -2.50
N VAL A 85 -5.40 -5.42 -1.51
CA VAL A 85 -4.83 -6.76 -1.26
C VAL A 85 -5.91 -7.74 -0.81
N SER A 86 -6.89 -7.28 -0.03
CA SER A 86 -8.00 -8.12 0.42
C SER A 86 -9.04 -8.36 -0.68
N SER A 87 -9.13 -7.48 -1.68
CA SER A 87 -10.07 -7.63 -2.79
C SER A 87 -9.61 -8.67 -3.80
N ARG A 88 -10.45 -9.66 -4.08
CA ARG A 88 -10.25 -10.58 -5.19
C ARG A 88 -10.73 -9.94 -6.48
N HIS A 89 -9.87 -9.18 -7.16
CA HIS A 89 -10.17 -8.70 -8.52
C HIS A 89 -10.08 -9.86 -9.54
N ASP A 90 -10.94 -9.85 -10.55
CA ASP A 90 -11.08 -10.96 -11.51
C ASP A 90 -9.89 -11.05 -12.49
N VAL A 91 -9.21 -9.93 -12.75
CA VAL A 91 -8.13 -9.84 -13.74
C VAL A 91 -6.74 -9.76 -13.10
N VAL A 92 -6.66 -9.27 -11.85
CA VAL A 92 -5.38 -9.01 -11.17
C VAL A 92 -5.45 -9.59 -9.78
N ARG A 93 -4.45 -10.39 -9.42
CA ARG A 93 -4.26 -10.85 -8.04
C ARG A 93 -3.11 -10.05 -7.43
N ALA A 94 -3.34 -9.51 -6.24
CA ALA A 94 -2.32 -8.90 -5.41
C ALA A 94 -2.24 -9.68 -4.10
N ALA A 95 -1.02 -9.95 -3.64
CA ALA A 95 -0.74 -10.55 -2.36
C ALA A 95 0.48 -9.84 -1.76
N SER A 96 0.52 -9.76 -0.44
CA SER A 96 1.66 -9.23 0.30
C SER A 96 2.11 -10.26 1.32
N ALA A 97 3.42 -10.27 1.55
CA ALA A 97 4.06 -11.05 2.58
C ALA A 97 5.24 -10.25 3.11
N ALA A 98 5.54 -10.44 4.39
CA ALA A 98 6.67 -9.84 5.07
C ALA A 98 7.43 -10.93 5.82
N TRP A 99 8.76 -10.79 5.84
CA TRP A 99 9.64 -11.72 6.54
C TRP A 99 10.66 -10.95 7.35
N ALA A 100 10.97 -11.46 8.53
CA ALA A 100 12.01 -10.91 9.39
C ALA A 100 12.92 -12.05 9.87
N ASP A 101 14.21 -11.82 9.96
CA ASP A 101 15.10 -12.75 10.66
C ASP A 101 14.81 -12.69 12.16
N LEU A 102 14.72 -13.85 12.83
CA LEU A 102 14.54 -13.93 14.29
C LEU A 102 15.60 -13.11 15.03
N ASP A 103 16.85 -13.16 14.57
CA ASP A 103 17.96 -12.44 15.21
C ASP A 103 17.86 -10.91 15.01
N ALA A 104 17.10 -10.46 14.02
CA ALA A 104 16.82 -9.05 13.73
C ALA A 104 15.44 -8.59 14.22
N THR A 105 14.65 -9.49 14.81
CA THR A 105 13.26 -9.20 15.19
C THR A 105 13.21 -8.38 16.47
N THR A 106 12.77 -7.12 16.34
CA THR A 106 12.56 -6.21 17.47
C THR A 106 11.08 -6.16 17.85
N ALA A 107 10.77 -5.69 19.07
CA ALA A 107 9.38 -5.48 19.51
C ALA A 107 8.60 -4.56 18.56
N ALA A 108 9.25 -3.51 18.03
CA ALA A 108 8.65 -2.60 17.06
C ALA A 108 8.32 -3.28 15.72
N LEU A 109 9.17 -4.23 15.29
CA LEU A 109 8.92 -5.00 14.07
C LEU A 109 7.76 -5.99 14.24
N VAL A 110 7.65 -6.61 15.42
CA VAL A 110 6.50 -7.47 15.77
C VAL A 110 5.21 -6.65 15.83
N GLU A 111 5.24 -5.46 16.43
CA GLU A 111 4.09 -4.55 16.49
C GLU A 111 3.65 -4.12 15.09
N TRP A 112 4.60 -3.71 14.23
CA TRP A 112 4.32 -3.40 12.83
C TRP A 112 3.74 -4.62 12.08
N GLY A 113 4.34 -5.80 12.25
CA GLY A 113 3.88 -7.04 11.62
C GLY A 113 2.45 -7.42 12.04
N GLY A 114 2.10 -7.20 13.31
CA GLY A 114 0.74 -7.41 13.83
C GLY A 114 -0.31 -6.42 13.29
N ALA A 115 0.11 -5.31 12.69
CA ALA A 115 -0.75 -4.28 12.11
C ALA A 115 -0.89 -4.40 10.58
N LEU A 116 -0.28 -5.42 9.96
CA LEU A 116 -0.34 -5.62 8.51
C LEU A 116 -1.78 -5.90 8.03
N PRO A 117 -2.12 -5.52 6.77
CA PRO A 117 -3.45 -5.76 6.23
C PRO A 117 -3.86 -7.23 6.24
N ALA A 118 -5.15 -7.49 6.39
CA ALA A 118 -5.71 -8.85 6.31
C ALA A 118 -5.28 -9.54 5.01
N GLY A 119 -4.84 -10.79 5.12
CA GLY A 119 -4.29 -11.55 3.99
C GLY A 119 -2.78 -11.36 3.78
N THR A 120 -2.11 -10.46 4.50
CA THR A 120 -0.65 -10.38 4.53
C THR A 120 -0.10 -11.45 5.47
N THR A 121 0.83 -12.26 4.99
CA THR A 121 1.58 -13.20 5.85
C THR A 121 2.78 -12.48 6.47
N PHE A 122 3.04 -12.73 7.75
CA PHE A 122 4.25 -12.30 8.44
C PHE A 122 4.92 -13.49 9.11
N ASP A 123 6.12 -13.84 8.66
CA ASP A 123 6.88 -14.99 9.16
C ASP A 123 8.28 -14.56 9.61
N THR A 124 8.81 -15.22 10.63
CA THR A 124 10.16 -14.97 11.16
C THR A 124 11.24 -15.77 10.42
N ARG A 125 10.92 -16.35 9.26
CA ARG A 125 11.87 -17.02 8.38
C ARG A 125 11.66 -16.57 6.94
N VAL A 126 12.71 -16.05 6.32
CA VAL A 126 12.71 -15.73 4.88
C VAL A 126 12.61 -17.04 4.07
N PRO A 127 11.64 -17.16 3.14
CA PRO A 127 11.51 -18.35 2.30
C PRO A 127 12.64 -18.41 1.29
N THR A 128 12.96 -19.63 0.86
CA THR A 128 13.75 -19.83 -0.36
C THR A 128 12.94 -19.40 -1.58
N GLN A 129 13.61 -19.17 -2.72
CA GLN A 129 12.93 -18.84 -3.97
C GLN A 129 11.89 -19.91 -4.36
N GLU A 130 12.23 -21.20 -4.21
CA GLU A 130 11.33 -22.31 -4.54
C GLU A 130 10.07 -22.32 -3.66
N GLU A 131 10.20 -21.96 -2.37
CA GLU A 131 9.05 -21.82 -1.47
C GLU A 131 8.18 -20.60 -1.78
N ALA A 132 8.77 -19.53 -2.33
CA ALA A 132 8.03 -18.33 -2.72
C ALA A 132 7.28 -18.49 -4.06
N ASP A 133 7.80 -19.34 -4.95
CA ASP A 133 7.21 -19.61 -6.27
C ASP A 133 6.09 -20.68 -6.25
N ALA A 134 5.96 -21.43 -5.15
CA ALA A 134 4.99 -22.51 -4.96
C ALA A 134 3.58 -22.00 -4.55
#